data_AF-A0A7Y2UVA9-F1
#
_entry.id   AF-A0A7Y2UVA9-F1
#
_cell.length_a   1.000
_cell.length_b   1.000
_cell.length_c   1.000
_cell.angle_alpha   90.00
_cell.angle_beta   90.00
_cell.angle_gamma   90.00
#
_symmetry.space_group_name_H-M   'P 1'
#
loop_
_entity.id
_entity.type
_entity.pdbx_description
1 polymer ?
#
loop_
_entity_poly.entity_id
_entity_poly.type
_entity_poly.pdbx_seq_one_letter_code
_entity_poly.pdbx_strand_id
1 'polypeptide(L)' 'GAFLIVLGFAYAISSGTDVNLDEMASRGIPTTEETVKNIGTGLNLFFLLVIIAVVSMLWGGVKKMTNK' A
#
# COMPACT_ATOMS: atom_id res chain seq x y z
N GLY A 1 5.08 -13.54 9.65
CA GLY A 1 6.31 -12.73 9.66
C GLY A 1 6.30 -11.70 8.55
N ALA A 2 6.51 -12.12 7.29
CA ALA A 2 6.65 -11.22 6.13
C ALA A 2 5.50 -10.21 5.95
N PHE A 3 4.25 -10.62 6.20
CA PHE A 3 3.10 -9.71 6.15
C PHE A 3 3.22 -8.52 7.10
N LEU A 4 3.70 -8.73 8.34
CA LEU A 4 3.86 -7.66 9.32
C LEU A 4 4.98 -6.69 8.94
N ILE A 5 6.03 -7.19 8.29
CA ILE A 5 7.12 -6.34 7.75
C ILE A 5 6.58 -5.44 6.64
N VAL A 6 5.81 -6.02 5.72
CA VAL A 6 5.18 -5.31 4.61
C VAL A 6 4.15 -4.29 5.11
N LEU A 7 3.35 -4.65 6.11
CA LEU A 7 2.41 -3.76 6.79
C LEU A 7 3.13 -2.59 7.49
N GLY A 8 4.18 -2.88 8.26
CA GLY A 8 4.98 -1.86 8.93
C GLY A 8 5.64 -0.90 7.93
N PHE A 9 6.14 -1.43 6.82
CA PHE A 9 6.70 -0.61 5.74
C PHE A 9 5.63 0.27 5.07
N ALA A 10 4.47 -0.30 4.72
CA ALA A 10 3.35 0.44 4.14
C ALA A 10 2.82 1.55 5.06
N TYR A 11 2.80 1.30 6.37
CA TYR A 11 2.43 2.29 7.39
C TYR A 11 3.50 3.39 7.53
N ALA A 12 4.78 3.04 7.45
CA ALA A 12 5.89 3.99 7.56
C ALA A 12 5.95 4.98 6.38
N ILE A 13 5.61 4.52 5.16
CA ILE A 13 5.54 5.39 3.97
C ILE A 13 4.20 6.11 3.81
N SER A 14 3.20 5.79 4.65
CA SER A 14 1.91 6.47 4.63
C SER A 14 1.98 7.75 5.48
N SER A 15 1.71 8.89 4.85
CA SER A 15 1.57 10.18 5.54
C SER A 15 0.12 10.66 5.46
N GLY A 16 -0.37 11.29 6.54
CA GLY A 16 -1.67 11.97 6.55
C GLY A 16 -1.60 13.40 5.98
N THR A 17 -0.38 13.87 5.69
CA THR A 17 -0.06 15.24 5.26
C THR A 17 0.00 15.43 3.75
N ASP A 18 0.03 14.34 2.97
CA ASP A 18 0.03 14.39 1.49
C ASP A 18 -1.33 14.80 0.89
N VAL A 19 -2.34 15.04 1.74
CA VAL A 19 -3.69 15.42 1.32
C VAL A 19 -4.08 16.73 1.99
N ASN A 20 -4.66 17.66 1.23
CA ASN A 20 -5.14 18.93 1.75
C ASN A 20 -6.44 18.71 2.57
N LEU A 21 -6.27 18.59 3.88
CA LEU A 21 -7.36 18.33 4.82
C LEU A 21 -8.40 19.46 4.83
N ASP A 22 -7.99 20.72 4.62
CA ASP A 22 -8.89 21.87 4.57
C ASP A 22 -9.81 21.81 3.34
N GLU A 23 -9.28 21.41 2.19
CA GLU A 23 -10.06 21.23 0.96
C GLU A 23 -11.04 20.06 1.10
N MET A 24 -10.63 18.96 1.74
CA MET A 24 -11.51 17.82 2.04
C MET A 24 -12.61 18.17 3.04
N ALA A 25 -12.26 18.94 4.09
CA ALA A 25 -13.22 19.45 5.06
C ALA A 25 -14.21 20.43 4.41
N SER A 26 -13.76 21.29 3.48
CA SER A 26 -14.63 22.19 2.72
C SER A 26 -15.66 21.47 1.85
N ARG A 27 -15.34 20.22 1.46
CA ARG A 27 -16.22 19.32 0.71
C ARG A 27 -17.14 18.48 1.62
N GLY A 28 -17.14 18.75 2.92
CA GLY A 28 -17.96 18.03 3.91
C GLY A 28 -17.46 16.63 4.22
N ILE A 29 -16.20 16.31 3.88
CA ILE A 29 -15.60 15.01 4.15
C ILE A 29 -14.90 15.09 5.52
N PRO A 30 -15.40 14.41 6.57
CA PRO A 30 -14.72 14.37 7.85
C PRO A 30 -13.38 13.63 7.68
N THR A 31 -12.29 14.39 7.62
CA THR A 31 -10.95 13.88 7.30
C THR A 31 -9.98 14.30 8.39
N THR A 32 -9.83 13.44 9.39
CA THR A 32 -8.72 13.58 10.35
C THR A 32 -7.45 13.03 9.72
N GLU A 33 -6.30 13.56 10.12
CA GLU A 33 -4.98 13.07 9.66
C GLU A 33 -4.80 11.56 9.89
N GLU A 34 -5.34 11.06 11.01
CA GLU A 34 -5.34 9.62 11.33
C GLU A 34 -6.16 8.80 10.33
N THR A 35 -7.36 9.26 9.95
CA THR A 35 -8.17 8.58 8.95
C THR A 35 -7.46 8.53 7.59
N VAL A 36 -6.88 9.66 7.16
CA VAL A 36 -6.13 9.73 5.90
C VAL A 36 -4.92 8.80 5.93
N LYS A 37 -4.15 8.81 7.03
CA LYS A 37 -2.98 7.93 7.19
C LYS A 37 -3.36 6.45 7.18
N ASN A 38 -4.47 6.07 7.79
CA ASN A 38 -4.96 4.69 7.79
C ASN A 38 -5.41 4.24 6.39
N ILE A 39 -6.11 5.10 5.66
CA ILE A 39 -6.51 4.84 4.27
C ILE A 39 -5.25 4.71 3.38
N GLY A 40 -4.31 5.64 3.48
CA GLY A 40 -3.04 5.60 2.76
C GLY A 40 -2.23 4.34 3.07
N THR A 41 -2.23 3.89 4.33
CA THR A 41 -1.57 2.65 4.74
C THR A 41 -2.19 1.45 4.03
N GLY A 42 -3.53 1.35 4.04
CA GLY A 42 -4.24 0.25 3.38
C GLY A 42 -4.00 0.23 1.86
N LEU A 43 -3.99 1.41 1.23
CA LEU A 43 -3.73 1.55 -0.20
C LEU A 43 -2.29 1.15 -0.57
N ASN A 44 -1.31 1.67 0.17
CA ASN A 44 0.10 1.33 -0.01
C ASN A 44 0.35 -0.17 0.20
N LEU A 45 -0.26 -0.75 1.24
CA LEU A 45 -0.18 -2.18 1.53
C LEU A 45 -0.73 -3.02 0.38
N PHE A 46 -1.91 -2.66 -0.14
CA PHE A 46 -2.53 -3.37 -1.25
C PHE A 46 -1.62 -3.38 -2.48
N PHE A 47 -1.13 -2.21 -2.91
CA PHE A 47 -0.28 -2.13 -4.10
C PHE A 47 1.06 -2.86 -3.92
N LEU A 48 1.67 -2.79 -2.73
CA LEU A 48 2.90 -3.52 -2.45
C LEU A 48 2.69 -5.03 -2.58
N LEU A 49 1.60 -5.54 -2.03
CA LEU A 49 1.25 -6.97 -2.12
C LEU A 49 0.95 -7.39 -3.56
N VAL A 50 0.27 -6.55 -4.34
CA VAL A 50 0.03 -6.79 -5.77
C VAL A 50 1.35 -6.92 -6.54
N ILE A 51 2.30 -6.00 -6.32
CA ILE A 51 3.62 -6.06 -6.96
C ILE A 51 4.34 -7.35 -6.57
N ILE A 52 4.38 -7.69 -5.29
CA ILE A 52 5.00 -8.92 -4.79
C ILE A 52 4.38 -10.16 -5.45
N ALA A 53 3.05 -10.20 -5.56
CA ALA A 53 2.33 -11.31 -6.16
C ALA A 53 2.67 -11.46 -7.65
N VAL A 54 2.62 -10.37 -8.41
CA VAL A 54 2.95 -10.36 -9.85
C VAL A 54 4.39 -10.82 -10.08
N VAL A 55 5.36 -10.26 -9.35
CA VAL A 55 6.77 -10.65 -9.47
C VAL A 55 6.96 -12.12 -9.13
N SER A 56 6.31 -12.61 -8.07
CA SER A 56 6.38 -14.02 -7.66
C SER A 56 5.82 -14.96 -8.74
N MET A 57 4.70 -14.59 -9.36
CA MET A 57 4.09 -15.35 -10.46
C MET A 57 4.97 -15.36 -11.71
N LEU A 58 5.53 -14.21 -12.09
CA LEU A 58 6.46 -14.10 -13.22
C LEU A 58 7.72 -14.93 -12.98
N TRP A 59 8.33 -14.83 -11.80
CA TRP A 59 9.52 -15.61 -11.46
C TRP A 59 9.23 -17.11 -11.46
N GLY A 60 8.10 -17.52 -10.87
CA GLY A 60 7.66 -18.91 -10.87
C GLY A 60 7.38 -19.45 -12.29
N GLY A 61 6.74 -18.64 -13.13
CA GLY A 61 6.47 -18.95 -14.53
C GLY A 61 7.75 -19.11 -15.35
N VAL A 62 8.65 -18.13 -15.29
CA VAL A 62 9.95 -18.16 -15.98
C VAL A 62 10.78 -19.36 -15.52
N LYS A 63 10.92 -19.57 -14.20
CA LYS A 63 11.68 -20.70 -13.66
C LYS A 63 11.15 -22.04 -14.13
N LYS A 64 9.81 -22.21 -14.21
CA LYS A 64 9.18 -23.44 -14.72
C LYS A 64 9.46 -23.68 -16.21
N MET A 65 9.58 -22.61 -17.01
CA MET A 65 9.89 -22.72 -18.44
C MET A 65 11.39 -22.96 -18.70
N THR A 66 12.27 -22.40 -17.87
CA THR A 66 13.72 -22.49 -18.02
C THR A 66 14.33 -23.76 -17.39
N ASN A 67 13.74 -24.31 -16.31
CA ASN A 67 14.09 -25.64 -15.81
C ASN A 67 13.47 -26.73 -16.69
N LYS A 68 14.02 -26.88 -17.91
CA LYS A 68 13.95 -28.16 -18.65
C LYS A 68 14.91 -29.17 -18.03
#